data_AF-A0A833DM23-F1
#
_entry.id   AF-A0A833DM23-F1
#
_cell.length_a   1.000
_cell.length_b   1.000
_cell.length_c   1.000
_cell.angle_alpha   90.00
_cell.angle_beta   90.00
_cell.angle_gamma   90.00
#
_symmetry.space_group_name_H-M   'P 1'
#
loop_
_entity.id
_entity.type
_entity.pdbx_description
1 polymer ?
#
loop_
_entity_poly.entity_id
_entity_poly.type
_entity_poly.pdbx_seq_one_letter_code
_entity_poly.pdbx_strand_id
1 'polypeptide(L)' 'MAGKLYIVGVGPGHHDHMTFRAKQVIEESDTIVGYTTYVNLVENLIDGKDV' A
#
# COMPACT_ATOMS: atom_id res chain seq x y z
N MET A 1 -17.98 8.42 -11.62
CA MET A 1 -16.71 8.93 -11.05
C MET A 1 -15.55 8.17 -11.69
N ALA A 2 -14.41 8.82 -11.90
CA ALA A 2 -13.21 8.12 -12.40
C ALA A 2 -12.48 7.48 -11.22
N GLY A 3 -12.04 6.23 -11.37
CA GLY A 3 -11.15 5.58 -10.42
C GLY A 3 -9.78 6.26 -10.38
N LYS A 4 -9.03 6.07 -9.31
CA LYS A 4 -7.69 6.61 -9.14
C LYS A 4 -6.67 5.48 -8.98
N LEU A 5 -5.57 5.58 -9.72
CA LEU A 5 -4.45 4.64 -9.62
C LEU A 5 -3.27 5.35 -8.97
N TYR A 6 -2.69 4.72 -7.94
CA TYR A 6 -1.45 5.15 -7.33
C TYR A 6 -0.34 4.14 -7.62
N ILE A 7 0.84 4.63 -7.97
CA ILE A 7 2.08 3.84 -7.96
C ILE A 7 2.84 4.24 -6.70
N VAL A 8 3.00 3.29 -5.78
CA VAL A 8 3.50 3.56 -4.44
C VAL A 8 4.78 2.78 -4.20
N GLY A 9 5.84 3.48 -3.80
CA GLY A 9 7.04 2.85 -3.24
C GLY A 9 6.84 2.62 -1.74
N VAL A 10 7.01 1.37 -1.28
CA VAL A 10 6.88 0.99 0.14
C VAL A 10 8.16 1.16 0.95
N GLY A 11 9.26 1.56 0.30
CA GLY A 11 10.58 1.66 0.90
C GLY A 11 11.30 0.30 0.96
N PRO A 12 12.46 0.23 1.65
CA PRO A 12 13.31 -0.97 1.71
C PRO A 12 12.80 -2.06 2.66
N GLY A 13 11.67 -1.86 3.36
CA GLY A 13 11.06 -2.87 4.23
C GLY A 13 10.49 -2.29 5.52
N HIS A 14 11.34 -1.74 6.39
CA HIS A 14 10.90 -1.22 7.68
C HIS A 14 9.96 -0.01 7.53
N HIS A 15 8.89 0.05 8.32
CA HIS A 15 7.87 1.09 8.24
C HIS A 15 8.41 2.52 8.45
N ASP A 16 9.49 2.68 9.21
CA ASP A 16 10.14 3.99 9.43
C ASP A 16 10.69 4.63 8.15
N HIS A 17 10.87 3.83 7.09
CA HIS A 17 11.30 4.33 5.78
C HIS A 17 10.15 4.66 4.83
N MET A 18 8.90 4.45 5.26
CA MET A 18 7.72 4.78 4.49
C MET A 18 7.35 6.26 4.68
N THR A 19 7.07 6.94 3.57
CA THR A 19 6.53 8.31 3.67
C THR A 19 5.11 8.29 4.23
N PHE A 20 4.73 9.35 4.94
CA PHE A 20 3.36 9.52 5.42
C PHE A 20 2.32 9.42 4.29
N ARG A 21 2.63 9.98 3.11
CA ARG A 21 1.71 9.93 1.96
C ARG A 21 1.51 8.51 1.43
N ALA A 22 2.57 7.69 1.39
CA ALA A 22 2.48 6.29 0.96
C ALA A 22 1.54 5.48 1.86
N LYS A 23 1.66 5.65 3.18
CA LYS A 23 0.75 5.02 4.14
C LYS A 23 -0.71 5.42 3.89
N GLN A 24 -0.99 6.72 3.75
CA GLN A 24 -2.35 7.22 3.52
C GLN A 24 -2.99 6.66 2.25
N VAL A 25 -2.25 6.60 1.14
CA VAL A 25 -2.82 6.05 -0.11
C VAL A 25 -3.10 4.57 -0.01
N ILE A 26 -2.28 3.81 0.72
CA ILE A 26 -2.54 2.39 0.95
C ILE A 26 -3.82 2.23 1.79
N GLU A 27 -3.95 2.99 2.88
CA GLU A 27 -5.11 2.97 3.77
C GLU A 27 -6.41 3.39 3.07
N GLU A 28 -6.38 4.39 2.17
CA GLU A 28 -7.57 4.88 1.46
C GLU A 28 -7.96 4.03 0.23
N SER A 29 -7.08 3.14 -0.26
CA SER A 29 -7.34 2.35 -1.46
C SER A 29 -8.24 1.15 -1.18
N ASP A 30 -9.18 0.85 -2.07
CA ASP A 30 -10.07 -0.32 -1.94
C ASP A 30 -9.38 -1.63 -2.37
N THR A 31 -8.49 -1.54 -3.36
CA THR A 31 -7.78 -2.69 -3.96
C THR A 31 -6.27 -2.43 -3.98
N ILE A 32 -5.48 -3.44 -3.64
CA ILE A 32 -4.02 -3.44 -3.68
C ILE A 32 -3.57 -4.41 -4.76
N VAL A 33 -2.66 -3.98 -5.63
CA VAL A 33 -2.06 -4.85 -6.65
C VAL A 33 -0.56 -4.81 -6.51
N GLY A 34 0.06 -5.96 -6.28
CA GLY A 34 1.50 -6.02 -6.07
C GLY A 34 2.06 -7.43 -6.09
N TYR A 35 3.38 -7.52 -6.14
CA TYR A 35 4.07 -8.79 -5.96
C TYR A 35 3.97 -9.23 -4.50
N THR A 36 3.70 -10.51 -4.25
CA THR A 36 3.48 -11.08 -2.90
C THR A 36 4.52 -10.61 -1.88
N THR A 37 5.80 -10.56 -2.28
CA THR A 37 6.89 -10.10 -1.41
C THR A 37 6.68 -8.67 -0.89
N TYR A 38 6.19 -7.74 -1.74
CA TYR A 38 5.98 -6.35 -1.34
C TYR A 38 4.65 -6.14 -0.63
N VAL A 39 3.63 -6.92 -0.99
CA VAL A 39 2.33 -6.93 -0.28
C VAL A 39 2.52 -7.32 1.18
N ASN A 40 3.35 -8.33 1.45
CA ASN A 40 3.66 -8.76 2.81
C ASN A 40 4.34 -7.67 3.67
N LEU A 41 5.10 -6.73 3.06
CA LEU A 41 5.71 -5.62 3.80
C LEU A 41 4.68 -4.62 4.34
N VAL A 42 3.46 -4.64 3.82
CA VAL A 42 2.39 -3.70 4.16
C VAL A 42 1.13 -4.41 4.67
N GLU A 43 1.23 -5.68 5.06
CA GLU A 43 0.09 -6.50 5.51
C GLU A 43 -0.76 -5.81 6.60
N ASN A 44 -0.10 -5.11 7.54
CA ASN A 44 -0.74 -4.39 8.64
C ASN A 44 -1.55 -3.16 8.18
N LEU A 45 -1.40 -2.71 6.93
CA LEU A 45 -2.08 -1.54 6.38
C LEU A 45 -3.22 -1.92 5.41
N ILE A 46 -3.35 -3.20 5.07
CA ILE A 46 -4.24 -3.66 4.00
C ILE A 46 -5.32 -4.64 4.49
N ASP A 47 -5.54 -4.70 5.81
CA ASP A 47 -6.60 -5.52 6.39
C ASP A 47 -7.98 -5.15 5.80
N GLY A 48 -8.75 -6.17 5.43
CA GLY A 48 -10.07 -6.02 4.80
C GLY A 48 -10.08 -5.50 3.36
N LYS A 49 -8.93 -5.35 2.68
CA LYS A 49 -8.85 -4.92 1.27
C LYS A 49 -8.85 -6.11 0.31
N ASP A 50 -9.20 -5.84 -0.94
CA ASP A 50 -9.00 -6.79 -2.06
C ASP A 50 -7.53 -6.74 -2.50
N VAL A 51 -6.85 -7.88 -2.59
CA VAL A 51 -5.39 -8.00 -2.79
C VAL A 51 -5.05 -9.00 -3.89
#